data_AF-A0A1X7VPR2-F1
#
_entry.id   AF-A0A1X7VPR2-F1
#
_cell.length_a   1.000
_cell.length_b   1.000
_cell.length_c   1.000
_cell.angle_alpha   90.00
_cell.angle_beta   90.00
_cell.angle_gamma   90.00
#
_symmetry.space_group_name_H-M   'P 1'
#
loop_
_entity.id
_entity.type
_entity.pdbx_description
1 polymer ?
#
loop_
_entity_poly.entity_id
_entity_poly.type
_entity_poly.pdbx_seq_one_letter_code
_entity_poly.pdbx_strand_id
1 'polypeptide(L)'
;MQYKYFDPANGRKIEVVGLSFTFLIAGYLGDFLISRHKLLLTGLYSSFIILILLLLMVPLQSNYHSLVFQIPCYILYVIIGAIRVNLLPFNIDQLIGSSSDELTAIIHWHNFGSLFRHIIGIYTHNHKLTYVIWLGKIIICVAAVLVSHNLFNCYLETAPVNTVNPVKLIVGVLCYARKHKYPENRSALTYWEEEAPSRLDLGKDKYGGPFTEEEVEDVKTVLRLLPLAIILPQVHS
;
A
#
# COMPACT_ATOMS: atom_id res chain seq x y z
N MET A 1 -37.32 -27.94 -3.70
CA MET A 1 -35.92 -27.46 -3.76
C MET A 1 -35.95 -26.04 -4.31
N GLN A 2 -35.95 -25.03 -3.45
CA GLN A 2 -35.93 -23.63 -3.89
C GLN A 2 -34.49 -23.22 -4.18
N TYR A 3 -34.19 -22.88 -5.43
CA TYR A 3 -32.92 -22.25 -5.79
C TYR A 3 -32.87 -20.87 -5.13
N LYS A 4 -31.97 -20.73 -4.16
CA LYS A 4 -31.66 -19.46 -3.50
C LYS A 4 -31.07 -18.54 -4.58
N TYR A 5 -31.85 -17.57 -5.04
CA TYR A 5 -31.44 -16.60 -6.05
C TYR A 5 -30.17 -15.88 -5.55
N PHE A 6 -29.09 -15.98 -6.31
CA PHE A 6 -27.85 -15.27 -6.01
C PHE A 6 -28.10 -13.77 -6.20
N ASP A 7 -28.12 -13.01 -5.10
CA ASP A 7 -28.27 -11.56 -5.15
C ASP A 7 -26.99 -10.93 -5.71
N PRO A 8 -27.04 -10.31 -6.91
CA PRO A 8 -25.88 -9.67 -7.53
C PRO A 8 -25.34 -8.47 -6.74
N ALA A 9 -26.12 -7.90 -5.80
CA ALA A 9 -25.62 -6.90 -4.86
C ALA A 9 -24.68 -7.52 -3.83
N ASN A 10 -24.94 -8.75 -3.40
CA ASN A 10 -24.10 -9.45 -2.44
C ASN A 10 -22.79 -9.95 -3.08
N GLY A 11 -22.85 -10.38 -4.36
CA GLY A 11 -21.66 -10.73 -5.14
C GLY A 11 -20.67 -9.56 -5.27
N ARG A 12 -21.17 -8.36 -5.63
CA ARG A 12 -20.33 -7.15 -5.74
C ARG A 12 -19.70 -6.72 -4.41
N LYS A 13 -20.39 -6.90 -3.28
CA LYS A 13 -19.83 -6.62 -1.96
C LYS A 13 -18.65 -7.53 -1.62
N ILE A 14 -18.77 -8.83 -1.91
CA ILE A 14 -17.70 -9.82 -1.67
C ILE A 14 -16.47 -9.51 -2.52
N GLU A 15 -16.66 -9.11 -3.79
CA GLU A 15 -15.56 -8.70 -4.68
C GLU A 15 -14.83 -7.45 -4.17
N VAL A 16 -15.55 -6.43 -3.72
CA VAL A 16 -14.97 -5.19 -3.17
C VAL A 16 -14.17 -5.45 -1.89
N VAL A 17 -14.69 -6.31 -1.01
CA VAL A 17 -13.99 -6.71 0.22
C VAL A 17 -12.73 -7.50 -0.12
N GLY A 18 -12.82 -8.50 -1.02
CA GLY A 18 -11.67 -9.28 -1.47
C GLY A 18 -10.57 -8.43 -2.09
N LEU A 19 -10.93 -7.45 -2.93
CA LEU A 19 -10.00 -6.50 -3.54
C LEU A 19 -9.31 -5.61 -2.49
N SER A 20 -10.03 -5.18 -1.47
CA SER A 20 -9.45 -4.38 -0.39
C SER A 20 -8.39 -5.16 0.41
N PHE A 21 -8.62 -6.45 0.64
CA PHE A 21 -7.60 -7.33 1.24
C PHE A 21 -6.37 -7.51 0.36
N THR A 22 -6.52 -7.59 -0.97
CA THR A 22 -5.35 -7.69 -1.87
C THR A 22 -4.43 -6.48 -1.76
N PHE A 23 -4.97 -5.29 -1.51
CA PHE A 23 -4.19 -4.06 -1.33
C PHE A 23 -3.42 -4.05 -0.01
N LEU A 24 -4.03 -4.53 1.09
CA LEU A 24 -3.32 -4.71 2.37
C LEU A 24 -2.15 -5.70 2.24
N ILE A 25 -2.41 -6.85 1.59
CA ILE A 25 -1.37 -7.87 1.35
C ILE A 25 -0.26 -7.31 0.48
N ALA A 26 -0.59 -6.54 -0.55
CA ALA A 26 0.40 -5.92 -1.44
C ALA A 26 1.29 -4.88 -0.72
N GLY A 27 0.72 -4.08 0.18
CA GLY A 27 1.50 -3.17 1.03
C GLY A 27 2.46 -3.95 1.94
N TYR A 28 1.95 -4.96 2.64
CA TYR A 28 2.77 -5.83 3.49
C TYR A 28 3.90 -6.53 2.73
N LEU A 29 3.62 -7.01 1.50
CA LEU A 29 4.62 -7.63 0.62
C LEU A 29 5.78 -6.68 0.27
N GLY A 30 5.48 -5.41 -0.01
CA GLY A 30 6.49 -4.42 -0.35
C GLY A 30 7.35 -4.01 0.84
N ASP A 31 6.75 -3.92 2.03
CA ASP A 31 7.45 -3.57 3.27
C ASP A 31 8.38 -4.69 3.76
N PHE A 32 7.93 -5.95 3.71
CA PHE A 32 8.60 -7.06 4.41
C PHE A 32 9.26 -8.09 3.51
N LEU A 33 8.77 -8.36 2.30
CA LEU A 33 9.22 -9.50 1.49
C LEU A 33 10.09 -9.10 0.30
N ILE A 34 9.67 -8.10 -0.48
CA ILE A 34 10.21 -7.88 -1.83
C ILE A 34 10.97 -6.55 -1.97
N SER A 35 10.91 -5.64 -1.00
CA SER A 35 11.27 -4.20 -1.12
C SER A 35 10.28 -3.46 -2.01
N ARG A 36 9.85 -2.27 -1.55
CA ARG A 36 8.91 -1.40 -2.25
C ARG A 36 9.39 -1.08 -3.66
N HIS A 37 10.68 -0.75 -3.84
CA HIS A 37 11.26 -0.43 -5.15
C HIS A 37 11.14 -1.58 -6.15
N LYS A 38 11.52 -2.81 -5.75
CA LYS A 38 11.44 -3.98 -6.64
C LYS A 38 10.00 -4.34 -6.98
N LEU A 39 9.08 -4.21 -6.02
CA LEU A 39 7.65 -4.44 -6.26
C LEU A 39 7.09 -3.42 -7.24
N LEU A 40 7.41 -2.13 -7.07
CA LEU A 40 7.02 -1.06 -8.00
C LEU A 40 7.55 -1.32 -9.40
N LEU A 41 8.85 -1.63 -9.53
CA LEU A 41 9.48 -1.87 -10.83
C LEU A 41 8.90 -3.09 -11.54
N THR A 42 8.77 -4.22 -10.83
CA THR A 42 8.17 -5.45 -11.36
C THR A 42 6.71 -5.22 -11.75
N GLY A 43 5.96 -4.45 -10.94
CA GLY A 43 4.61 -4.02 -11.23
C GLY A 43 4.52 -3.18 -12.51
N LEU A 44 5.41 -2.20 -12.68
CA LEU A 44 5.45 -1.35 -13.87
C LEU A 44 5.73 -2.15 -15.14
N TYR A 45 6.74 -3.02 -15.14
CA TYR A 45 7.04 -3.89 -16.29
C TYR A 45 5.89 -4.85 -16.62
N SER A 46 5.31 -5.50 -15.61
CA SER A 46 4.16 -6.41 -15.84
C SER A 46 2.92 -5.67 -16.33
N SER A 47 2.63 -4.48 -15.80
CA SER A 47 1.54 -3.63 -16.28
C SER A 47 1.74 -3.20 -17.74
N PHE A 48 2.97 -2.87 -18.13
CA PHE A 48 3.30 -2.49 -19.50
C PHE A 48 3.02 -3.62 -20.50
N ILE A 49 3.44 -4.85 -20.17
CA ILE A 49 3.19 -6.04 -20.98
C ILE A 49 1.68 -6.30 -21.12
N ILE A 50 0.93 -6.23 -20.03
CA ILE A 50 -0.52 -6.47 -20.05
C ILE A 50 -1.26 -5.38 -20.84
N LEU A 51 -0.83 -4.12 -20.75
CA LEU A 51 -1.42 -3.03 -21.54
C LEU A 51 -1.21 -3.24 -23.05
N ILE A 52 -0.02 -3.70 -23.47
CA ILE A 52 0.24 -4.06 -24.88
C ILE A 52 -0.64 -5.24 -25.30
N LEU A 53 -0.74 -6.28 -24.47
CA LEU A 53 -1.63 -7.41 -24.72
C LEU A 53 -3.09 -6.95 -24.90
N LEU A 54 -3.58 -6.09 -24.01
CA LEU A 54 -4.93 -5.54 -24.08
C LEU A 54 -5.15 -4.71 -25.36
N LEU A 55 -4.16 -3.91 -25.77
CA LEU A 55 -4.21 -3.13 -27.00
C LEU A 55 -4.37 -4.04 -28.24
N LEU A 56 -3.60 -5.13 -28.30
CA LEU A 56 -3.68 -6.11 -29.39
C LEU A 56 -5.02 -6.87 -29.44
N MET A 57 -5.70 -7.00 -28.31
CA MET A 57 -6.98 -7.70 -28.21
C MET A 57 -8.20 -6.84 -28.60
N VAL A 58 -8.07 -5.50 -28.65
CA VAL A 58 -9.17 -4.59 -29.03
C VAL A 58 -9.79 -4.88 -30.41
N PRO A 59 -9.01 -5.06 -31.51
CA PRO A 59 -9.59 -5.36 -32.82
C PRO A 59 -10.28 -6.74 -32.86
N LEU A 60 -9.85 -7.67 -32.01
CA LEU A 60 -10.36 -9.04 -31.94
C LEU A 60 -11.67 -9.15 -31.15
N GLN A 61 -12.07 -8.10 -30.43
CA GLN A 61 -13.21 -8.10 -29.50
C GLN A 61 -14.56 -8.53 -30.12
N SER A 62 -14.74 -8.45 -31.44
CA SER A 62 -15.99 -8.92 -32.09
C SER A 62 -16.16 -10.44 -32.08
N ASN A 63 -15.07 -11.22 -31.93
CA ASN A 63 -15.06 -12.66 -32.18
C ASN A 63 -14.79 -13.52 -30.92
N TYR A 64 -14.32 -12.92 -29.82
CA TYR A 64 -13.95 -13.65 -28.60
C TYR A 64 -14.94 -13.41 -27.45
N HIS A 65 -15.18 -14.46 -26.65
CA HIS A 65 -15.96 -14.42 -25.41
C HIS A 65 -15.39 -13.39 -24.42
N SER A 66 -16.28 -12.63 -23.77
CA SER A 66 -15.97 -11.57 -22.78
C SER A 66 -14.96 -11.95 -21.69
N LEU A 67 -14.86 -13.23 -21.35
CA LEU A 67 -13.97 -13.75 -20.29
C LEU A 67 -12.48 -13.58 -20.61
N VAL A 68 -12.07 -13.78 -21.87
CA VAL A 68 -10.65 -13.67 -22.27
C VAL A 68 -10.14 -12.23 -22.13
N PHE A 69 -11.03 -11.24 -22.29
CA PHE A 69 -10.73 -9.83 -22.10
C PHE A 69 -10.83 -9.40 -20.63
N GLN A 70 -11.72 -10.02 -19.85
CA GLN A 70 -11.92 -9.69 -18.43
C GLN A 70 -10.73 -10.09 -17.55
N ILE A 71 -10.11 -11.26 -17.80
CA ILE A 71 -8.96 -11.75 -17.02
C ILE A 71 -7.78 -10.75 -17.00
N PRO A 72 -7.22 -10.30 -18.15
CA PRO A 72 -6.10 -9.36 -18.14
C PRO A 72 -6.46 -8.00 -17.53
N CYS A 73 -7.73 -7.56 -17.66
CA CYS A 73 -8.21 -6.35 -16.98
C CYS A 73 -8.19 -6.50 -15.45
N TYR A 74 -8.63 -7.66 -14.92
CA TYR A 74 -8.60 -7.91 -13.48
C TYR A 74 -7.17 -8.01 -12.95
N ILE A 75 -6.28 -8.70 -13.67
CA ILE A 75 -4.85 -8.78 -13.32
C ILE A 75 -4.22 -7.38 -13.32
N LEU A 76 -4.49 -6.57 -14.34
CA LEU A 76 -4.00 -5.18 -14.42
C LEU A 76 -4.50 -4.35 -13.24
N TYR A 77 -5.77 -4.50 -12.85
CA TYR A 77 -6.34 -3.80 -11.71
C TYR A 77 -5.61 -4.13 -10.40
N VAL A 78 -5.34 -5.42 -10.15
CA VAL A 78 -4.58 -5.86 -8.97
C VAL A 78 -3.16 -5.31 -8.99
N ILE A 79 -2.47 -5.35 -10.13
CA ILE A 79 -1.10 -4.82 -10.27
C ILE A 79 -1.06 -3.31 -10.01
N ILE A 80 -1.98 -2.54 -10.61
CA ILE A 80 -2.04 -1.09 -10.38
C ILE A 80 -2.34 -0.77 -8.92
N GLY A 81 -3.22 -1.54 -8.28
CA GLY A 81 -3.49 -1.42 -6.84
C GLY A 81 -2.25 -1.67 -5.99
N ALA A 82 -1.51 -2.75 -6.30
CA ALA A 82 -0.26 -3.10 -5.62
C ALA A 82 0.83 -2.03 -5.80
N ILE A 83 0.96 -1.46 -7.01
CA ILE A 83 1.85 -0.32 -7.26
C ILE A 83 1.41 0.87 -6.41
N ARG A 84 0.11 1.21 -6.41
CA ARG A 84 -0.40 2.40 -5.74
C ARG A 84 -0.15 2.38 -4.24
N VAL A 85 -0.42 1.27 -3.55
CA VAL A 85 -0.22 1.17 -2.09
C VAL A 85 1.24 1.24 -1.68
N ASN A 86 2.17 0.84 -2.55
CA ASN A 86 3.61 0.89 -2.29
C ASN A 86 4.27 2.19 -2.78
N LEU A 87 3.63 2.92 -3.70
CA LEU A 87 4.19 4.13 -4.31
C LEU A 87 4.26 5.30 -3.32
N LEU A 88 3.22 5.49 -2.50
CA LEU A 88 3.22 6.59 -1.54
C LEU A 88 4.30 6.40 -0.45
N PRO A 89 4.38 5.23 0.24
CA PRO A 89 5.47 5.00 1.18
C PRO A 89 6.85 5.10 0.55
N PHE A 90 7.04 4.58 -0.67
CA PHE A 90 8.32 4.71 -1.38
C PHE A 90 8.71 6.17 -1.63
N ASN A 91 7.78 7.02 -2.07
CA ASN A 91 8.05 8.45 -2.27
C ASN A 91 8.36 9.18 -0.96
N ILE A 92 7.72 8.78 0.15
CA ILE A 92 8.03 9.33 1.48
C ILE A 92 9.45 8.96 1.88
N ASP A 93 9.89 7.72 1.61
CA ASP A 93 11.27 7.29 1.89
C ASP A 93 12.30 8.11 1.09
N GLN A 94 11.96 8.61 -0.11
CA GLN A 94 12.86 9.48 -0.89
C GLN A 94 13.00 10.90 -0.34
N LEU A 95 12.14 11.30 0.61
CA LEU A 95 12.06 12.65 1.17
C LEU A 95 12.53 12.70 2.63
N ILE A 96 13.42 11.79 3.03
CA ILE A 96 13.99 11.84 4.39
C ILE A 96 14.82 13.12 4.52
N GLY A 97 14.43 13.98 5.47
CA GLY A 97 15.07 15.29 5.70
C GLY A 97 14.48 16.46 4.91
N SER A 98 13.46 16.22 4.07
CA SER A 98 12.71 17.28 3.39
C SER A 98 11.78 18.05 4.32
N SER A 99 11.36 19.23 3.86
CA SER A 99 10.43 20.07 4.63
C SER A 99 9.03 19.44 4.70
N SER A 100 8.25 19.81 5.74
CA SER A 100 6.88 19.33 5.88
C SER A 100 5.95 19.75 4.72
N ASP A 101 6.26 20.88 4.07
CA ASP A 101 5.52 21.36 2.90
C ASP A 101 5.72 20.46 1.67
N GLU A 102 6.97 20.01 1.44
CA GLU A 102 7.30 19.08 0.35
C GLU A 102 6.62 17.73 0.54
N LEU A 103 6.64 17.19 1.76
CA LEU A 103 5.95 15.95 2.11
C LEU A 103 4.43 16.06 1.87
N THR A 104 3.84 17.18 2.31
CA THR A 104 2.41 17.46 2.15
C THR A 104 2.02 17.57 0.68
N ALA A 105 2.85 18.23 -0.14
CA ALA A 105 2.64 18.33 -1.58
C ALA A 105 2.61 16.96 -2.26
N ILE A 106 3.54 16.05 -1.94
CA ILE A 106 3.55 14.70 -2.51
C ILE A 106 2.27 13.93 -2.14
N ILE A 107 1.81 14.03 -0.89
CA ILE A 107 0.57 13.39 -0.45
C ILE A 107 -0.64 13.94 -1.25
N HIS A 108 -0.71 15.25 -1.46
CA HIS A 108 -1.76 15.86 -2.27
C HIS A 108 -1.72 15.40 -3.72
N TRP A 109 -0.55 15.41 -4.36
CA TRP A 109 -0.38 14.95 -5.74
C TRP A 109 -0.75 13.47 -5.92
N HIS A 110 -0.37 12.61 -4.96
CA HIS A 110 -0.72 11.20 -4.97
C HIS A 110 -2.24 10.98 -4.93
N ASN A 111 -2.97 11.77 -4.12
CA ASN A 111 -4.43 11.68 -4.03
C ASN A 111 -5.14 12.29 -5.25
N PHE A 112 -4.61 13.40 -5.78
CA PHE A 112 -5.17 14.12 -6.92
C PHE A 112 -5.23 13.25 -8.19
N GLY A 113 -4.22 12.41 -8.44
CA GLY A 113 -4.21 11.48 -9.58
C GLY A 113 -5.40 10.50 -9.61
N SER A 114 -5.97 10.13 -8.45
CA SER A 114 -7.12 9.24 -8.37
C SER A 114 -8.43 9.90 -8.85
N LEU A 115 -8.53 11.23 -8.74
CA LEU A 115 -9.72 11.99 -9.12
C LEU A 115 -9.84 12.14 -10.65
N PHE A 116 -8.70 12.24 -11.35
CA PHE A 116 -8.64 12.35 -12.81
C PHE A 116 -9.30 11.17 -13.55
N ARG A 117 -9.32 9.97 -12.94
CA ARG A 117 -9.95 8.76 -13.49
C ARG A 117 -11.46 8.94 -13.76
N HIS A 118 -12.15 9.65 -12.87
CA HIS A 118 -13.59 9.86 -12.96
C HIS A 118 -13.96 10.91 -14.01
N ILE A 119 -13.11 11.92 -14.19
CA ILE A 119 -13.34 13.03 -15.13
C ILE A 119 -13.14 12.57 -16.58
N ILE A 120 -12.12 11.74 -16.86
CA ILE A 120 -11.81 11.27 -18.22
C ILE A 120 -12.86 10.27 -18.74
N GLY A 121 -13.52 9.51 -17.86
CA GLY A 121 -14.54 8.52 -18.23
C GLY A 121 -15.82 9.10 -18.85
N ILE A 122 -16.08 10.40 -18.64
CA ILE A 122 -17.34 11.06 -19.04
C ILE A 122 -17.34 11.49 -20.51
N TYR A 123 -16.17 11.62 -21.16
CA TYR A 123 -16.02 12.33 -22.44
C TYR A 123 -15.78 11.45 -23.68
N THR A 124 -16.36 10.24 -23.77
CA THR A 124 -16.03 9.33 -24.87
C THR A 124 -17.26 8.83 -25.64
N HIS A 125 -17.46 9.34 -26.86
CA HIS A 125 -18.64 9.08 -27.70
C HIS A 125 -18.44 7.95 -28.73
N ASN A 126 -17.27 7.29 -28.76
CA ASN A 126 -16.99 6.14 -29.63
C ASN A 126 -16.22 5.05 -28.88
N HIS A 127 -16.86 3.92 -28.56
CA HIS A 127 -16.30 2.95 -27.61
C HIS A 127 -14.96 2.31 -28.01
N LYS A 128 -14.71 1.99 -29.30
CA LYS A 128 -13.48 1.28 -29.71
C LYS A 128 -12.28 2.18 -29.96
N LEU A 129 -12.41 3.15 -30.87
CA LEU A 129 -11.31 4.07 -31.22
C LEU A 129 -10.85 4.89 -30.01
N THR A 130 -11.79 5.31 -29.16
CA THR A 130 -11.43 6.03 -27.94
C THR A 130 -10.69 5.15 -26.94
N TYR A 131 -11.06 3.87 -26.84
CA TYR A 131 -10.36 2.93 -25.97
C TYR A 131 -8.92 2.67 -26.45
N VAL A 132 -8.70 2.54 -27.76
CA VAL A 132 -7.35 2.43 -28.35
C VAL A 132 -6.49 3.67 -28.03
N ILE A 133 -7.03 4.87 -28.24
CA ILE A 133 -6.32 6.12 -27.93
C ILE A 133 -6.01 6.21 -26.44
N TRP A 134 -6.96 5.84 -25.58
CA TRP A 134 -6.78 5.87 -24.13
C TRP A 134 -5.70 4.89 -23.65
N LEU A 135 -5.74 3.64 -24.12
CA LEU A 135 -4.70 2.65 -23.83
C LEU A 135 -3.33 3.10 -24.35
N GLY A 136 -3.26 3.64 -25.57
CA GLY A 136 -2.02 4.16 -26.15
C GLY A 136 -1.38 5.25 -25.29
N LYS A 137 -2.17 6.19 -24.77
CA LYS A 137 -1.68 7.23 -23.85
C LYS A 137 -1.09 6.63 -22.56
N ILE A 138 -1.76 5.64 -21.97
CA ILE A 138 -1.27 4.99 -20.75
C ILE A 138 0.03 4.23 -21.02
N ILE A 139 0.13 3.50 -22.14
CA ILE A 139 1.35 2.79 -22.54
C ILE A 139 2.52 3.78 -22.67
N ILE A 140 2.30 4.93 -23.32
CA ILE A 140 3.33 5.99 -23.45
C ILE A 140 3.74 6.51 -22.07
N CYS A 141 2.79 6.78 -21.17
CA CYS A 141 3.10 7.25 -19.82
C CYS A 141 3.92 6.22 -19.02
N VAL A 142 3.52 4.94 -19.03
CA VAL A 142 4.26 3.87 -18.34
C VAL A 142 5.64 3.68 -18.93
N ALA A 143 5.78 3.73 -20.27
CA ALA A 143 7.08 3.69 -20.93
C ALA A 143 7.98 4.86 -20.52
N ALA A 144 7.45 6.09 -20.46
CA ALA A 144 8.20 7.26 -20.03
C ALA A 144 8.69 7.11 -18.58
N VAL A 145 7.87 6.55 -17.68
CA VAL A 145 8.28 6.25 -16.29
C VAL A 145 9.40 5.20 -16.26
N LEU A 146 9.29 4.12 -17.02
CA LEU A 146 10.32 3.07 -17.09
C LEU A 146 11.64 3.61 -17.66
N VAL A 147 11.59 4.44 -18.70
CA VAL A 147 12.78 5.09 -19.28
C VAL A 147 13.40 6.05 -18.26
N SER A 148 12.59 6.88 -17.61
CA SER A 148 13.07 7.81 -16.57
C SER A 148 13.72 7.06 -15.42
N HIS A 149 13.11 5.96 -14.97
CA HIS A 149 13.68 5.09 -13.94
C HIS A 149 15.06 4.58 -14.35
N ASN A 150 15.21 4.03 -15.56
CA ASN A 150 16.51 3.55 -16.05
C ASN A 150 17.57 4.66 -16.13
N LEU A 151 17.18 5.90 -16.39
CA LEU A 151 18.10 7.06 -16.44
C LEU A 151 18.49 7.58 -15.06
N PHE A 152 17.56 7.57 -14.10
CA PHE A 152 17.73 8.18 -12.78
C PHE A 152 17.89 7.17 -11.64
N ASN A 153 18.01 5.87 -11.92
CA ASN A 153 18.07 4.82 -10.89
C ASN A 153 19.23 5.04 -9.89
N CYS A 154 20.32 5.68 -10.31
CA CYS A 154 21.46 5.99 -9.44
C CYS A 154 21.16 7.02 -8.35
N TYR A 155 20.08 7.80 -8.49
CA TYR A 155 19.67 8.83 -7.54
C TYR A 155 18.56 8.37 -6.59
N LEU A 156 18.06 7.14 -6.75
CA LEU A 156 16.99 6.61 -5.92
C LEU A 156 17.58 5.96 -4.67
N GLU A 157 17.08 6.37 -3.51
CA GLU A 157 17.38 5.72 -2.24
C GLU A 157 16.59 4.42 -2.13
N THR A 158 17.22 3.31 -2.51
CA THR A 158 16.62 1.99 -2.37
C THR A 158 16.98 1.41 -1.02
N ALA A 159 16.16 1.68 -0.01
CA ALA A 159 16.34 1.07 1.30
C ALA A 159 16.27 -0.48 1.19
N PRO A 160 17.15 -1.21 1.91
CA PRO A 160 17.07 -2.66 1.98
C PRO A 160 15.75 -3.08 2.64
N VAL A 161 15.30 -4.30 2.34
CA VAL A 161 14.10 -4.86 2.96
C VAL A 161 14.26 -4.86 4.47
N ASN A 162 13.24 -4.38 5.20
CA ASN A 162 13.26 -4.44 6.65
C ASN A 162 13.24 -5.91 7.09
N THR A 163 14.32 -6.35 7.74
CA THR A 163 14.48 -7.74 8.18
C THR A 163 13.73 -8.04 9.48
N VAL A 164 13.31 -7.00 10.21
CA VAL A 164 12.53 -7.15 11.45
C VAL A 164 11.05 -7.23 11.10
N ASN A 165 10.40 -8.32 11.52
CA ASN A 165 8.97 -8.50 11.28
C ASN A 165 8.17 -7.55 12.20
N PRO A 166 7.46 -6.54 11.65
CA PRO A 166 6.78 -5.52 12.44
C PRO A 166 5.60 -6.10 13.24
N VAL A 167 4.91 -7.12 12.71
CA VAL A 167 3.81 -7.80 13.42
C VAL A 167 4.36 -8.58 14.61
N LYS A 168 5.50 -9.26 14.44
CA LYS A 168 6.17 -9.98 15.52
C LYS A 168 6.61 -9.02 16.63
N LEU A 169 7.10 -7.83 16.26
CA LEU A 169 7.49 -6.79 17.21
C LEU A 169 6.27 -6.28 18.01
N ILE A 170 5.18 -5.88 17.35
CA ILE A 170 3.95 -5.42 18.00
C ILE A 170 3.42 -6.48 18.97
N VAL A 171 3.31 -7.73 18.53
CA VAL A 171 2.84 -8.84 19.38
C VAL A 171 3.80 -9.08 20.54
N GLY A 172 5.11 -9.00 20.31
CA GLY A 172 6.14 -9.15 21.33
C GLY A 172 6.00 -8.10 22.45
N VAL A 173 5.92 -6.83 22.07
CA VAL A 173 5.76 -5.70 23.01
C VAL A 173 4.44 -5.80 23.77
N LEU A 174 3.33 -6.11 23.09
CA LEU A 174 2.03 -6.30 23.75
C LEU A 174 2.02 -7.49 24.73
N CYS A 175 2.60 -8.63 24.35
CA CYS A 175 2.72 -9.79 25.22
C CYS A 175 3.59 -9.49 26.44
N TYR A 176 4.71 -8.78 26.25
CA TYR A 176 5.59 -8.39 27.35
C TYR A 176 4.88 -7.42 28.31
N ALA A 177 4.23 -6.37 27.80
CA ALA A 177 3.45 -5.41 28.58
C ALA A 177 2.29 -6.07 29.36
N ARG A 178 1.70 -7.15 28.80
CA ARG A 178 0.67 -7.94 29.48
C ARG A 178 1.24 -8.76 30.63
N LYS A 179 2.40 -9.40 30.42
CA LYS A 179 3.04 -10.32 31.37
C LYS A 179 3.69 -9.59 32.55
N HIS A 180 4.34 -8.45 32.30
CA HIS A 180 5.05 -7.69 33.32
C HIS A 180 4.20 -6.49 33.78
N LYS A 181 3.98 -6.40 35.10
CA LYS A 181 3.21 -5.32 35.75
C LYS A 181 4.09 -4.29 36.44
N TYR A 182 5.37 -4.63 36.65
CA TYR A 182 6.36 -3.83 37.37
C TYR A 182 7.71 -3.91 36.61
N PRO A 183 8.57 -2.88 36.72
CA PRO A 183 9.88 -2.88 36.06
C PRO A 183 10.78 -4.00 36.62
N GLU A 184 11.48 -4.70 35.73
CA GLU A 184 12.37 -5.81 36.11
C GLU A 184 13.72 -5.30 36.62
N ASN A 185 14.26 -4.23 36.01
CA ASN A 185 15.46 -3.55 36.51
C ASN A 185 15.16 -2.08 36.81
N ARG A 186 15.40 -1.68 38.06
CA ARG A 186 15.23 -0.30 38.53
C ARG A 186 16.59 0.34 38.74
N SER A 187 17.12 0.95 37.69
CA SER A 187 18.40 1.68 37.75
C SER A 187 18.23 2.99 38.55
N ALA A 188 19.28 3.46 39.24
CA ALA A 188 19.23 4.70 40.04
C ALA A 188 18.83 5.95 39.22
N LEU A 189 19.03 5.95 37.90
CA LEU A 189 18.63 7.02 36.99
C LEU A 189 17.10 7.09 36.77
N THR A 190 16.36 6.01 37.05
CA THR A 190 14.88 5.97 36.94
C THR A 190 14.15 6.49 38.18
N TYR A 191 14.88 6.88 39.24
CA TYR A 191 14.29 7.46 40.46
C TYR A 191 13.92 8.95 40.32
N TRP A 192 14.48 9.64 39.32
CA TRP A 192 14.28 11.07 39.10
C TRP A 192 13.17 11.38 38.08
N GLU A 193 12.59 10.38 37.44
CA GLU A 193 11.45 10.56 36.53
C GLU A 193 10.15 10.71 37.33
N GLU A 194 9.53 11.89 37.25
CA GLU A 194 8.30 12.22 37.96
C GLU A 194 7.06 11.49 37.39
N GLU A 195 7.13 10.99 36.16
CA GLU A 195 6.03 10.28 35.49
C GLU A 195 6.13 8.76 35.67
N ALA A 196 5.03 8.15 36.12
CA ALA A 196 4.95 6.69 36.21
C ALA A 196 5.00 6.07 34.79
N PRO A 197 5.93 5.14 34.51
CA PRO A 197 6.08 4.56 33.19
C PRO A 197 4.85 3.76 32.78
N SER A 198 4.43 3.87 31.52
CA SER A 198 3.30 3.07 31.03
C SER A 198 3.66 1.59 30.97
N ARG A 199 2.66 0.69 30.95
CA ARG A 199 2.92 -0.76 30.87
C ARG A 199 3.69 -1.17 29.61
N LEU A 200 3.56 -0.40 28.53
CA LEU A 200 4.34 -0.60 27.30
C LEU A 200 5.80 -0.15 27.50
N ASP A 201 6.01 0.95 28.25
CA ASP A 201 7.36 1.46 28.57
C ASP A 201 8.19 0.45 29.35
N LEU A 202 7.57 -0.40 30.16
CA LEU A 202 8.28 -1.48 30.88
C LEU A 202 9.04 -2.43 29.95
N GLY A 203 8.65 -2.52 28.67
CA GLY A 203 9.35 -3.32 27.67
C GLY A 203 10.66 -2.71 27.18
N LYS A 204 10.94 -1.44 27.48
CA LYS A 204 12.17 -0.76 27.06
C LYS A 204 13.38 -1.27 27.85
N ASP A 205 14.53 -1.31 27.18
CA ASP A 205 15.83 -1.69 27.75
C ASP A 205 16.17 -0.87 29.01
N LYS A 206 15.84 0.42 29.02
CA LYS A 206 16.01 1.31 30.18
C LYS A 206 15.31 0.81 31.46
N TYR A 207 14.22 0.05 31.33
CA TYR A 207 13.47 -0.54 32.46
C TYR A 207 13.72 -2.06 32.62
N GLY A 208 14.71 -2.60 31.90
CA GLY A 208 15.11 -4.01 31.91
C GLY A 208 14.37 -4.90 30.91
N GLY A 209 13.59 -4.32 29.99
CA GLY A 209 12.89 -5.06 28.95
C GLY A 209 13.78 -5.37 27.72
N PRO A 210 13.36 -6.28 26.83
CA PRO A 210 14.19 -6.74 25.72
C PRO A 210 14.13 -5.86 24.47
N PHE A 211 13.38 -4.75 24.50
CA PHE A 211 13.12 -3.90 23.33
C PHE A 211 13.80 -2.55 23.45
N THR A 212 14.15 -1.92 22.33
CA THR A 212 14.73 -0.58 22.33
C THR A 212 13.66 0.48 22.64
N GLU A 213 14.08 1.70 22.99
CA GLU A 213 13.14 2.82 23.19
C GLU A 213 12.34 3.12 21.90
N GLU A 214 13.02 3.10 20.75
CA GLU A 214 12.44 3.32 19.42
C GLU A 214 11.35 2.29 19.10
N GLU A 215 11.66 0.99 19.28
CA GLU A 215 10.72 -0.10 19.00
C GLU A 215 9.41 0.01 19.81
N VAL A 216 9.49 0.44 21.07
CA VAL A 216 8.32 0.60 21.93
C VAL A 216 7.51 1.84 21.57
N GLU A 217 8.17 2.96 21.23
CA GLU A 217 7.48 4.17 20.78
C GLU A 217 6.79 3.98 19.42
N ASP A 218 7.37 3.19 18.51
CA ASP A 218 6.73 2.79 17.25
C ASP A 218 5.44 2.02 17.50
N VAL A 219 5.47 1.02 18.40
CA VAL A 219 4.28 0.24 18.76
C VAL A 219 3.19 1.13 19.38
N LYS A 220 3.56 2.06 20.26
CA LYS A 220 2.59 3.04 20.81
C LYS A 220 1.97 3.89 19.72
N THR A 221 2.77 4.35 18.76
CA THR A 221 2.30 5.16 17.64
C THR A 221 1.32 4.38 16.78
N VAL A 222 1.63 3.13 16.43
CA VAL A 222 0.71 2.24 15.71
C VAL A 222 -0.62 2.08 16.46
N LEU A 223 -0.59 1.83 17.78
CA LEU A 223 -1.80 1.69 18.60
C LEU A 223 -2.64 2.98 18.65
N ARG A 224 -2.01 4.17 18.65
CA ARG A 224 -2.70 5.46 18.60
C ARG A 224 -3.36 5.72 17.24
N LEU A 225 -2.75 5.25 16.15
CA LEU A 225 -3.27 5.40 14.78
C LEU A 225 -4.33 4.34 14.42
N LEU A 226 -4.36 3.21 15.12
CA LEU A 226 -5.26 2.09 14.84
C LEU A 226 -6.76 2.47 14.85
N PRO A 227 -7.29 3.26 15.81
CA PRO A 227 -8.68 3.71 15.77
C PRO A 227 -9.00 4.52 14.50
N LEU A 228 -8.08 5.40 14.06
CA LEU A 228 -8.26 6.18 12.84
C LEU A 228 -8.33 5.27 11.61
N ALA A 229 -7.45 4.26 11.55
CA ALA A 229 -7.42 3.28 10.48
C ALA A 229 -8.69 2.42 10.40
N ILE A 230 -9.36 2.13 11.51
CA ILE A 230 -10.63 1.38 11.53
C ILE A 230 -11.82 2.27 11.13
N ILE A 231 -11.83 3.53 11.54
CA ILE A 231 -12.96 4.45 11.32
C ILE A 231 -12.99 4.97 9.88
N LEU A 232 -11.85 5.35 9.30
CA LEU A 232 -11.79 6.00 7.98
C LEU A 232 -12.37 5.17 6.80
N PRO A 233 -12.14 3.85 6.70
CA PRO A 233 -12.76 3.03 5.65
C PRO A 233 -14.29 2.95 5.73
N GLN A 234 -14.88 3.16 6.92
CA GLN A 234 -16.32 3.09 7.14
C GLN A 234 -17.07 4.31 6.57
N VAL A 235 -16.38 5.43 6.40
CA VAL A 235 -16.99 6.70 5.95
C VAL A 235 -17.14 6.77 4.41
N HIS A 236 -16.43 5.91 3.67
CA HIS A 236 -16.41 5.92 2.21
C HIS A 236 -17.16 4.75 1.54
N SER A 237 -17.84 3.89 2.32
CA SER A 237 -18.63 2.75 1.83
C SER A 237 -20.10 3.08 1.61
#